data_AF-A0A8J3ETV0-F1
#
_entry.id   AF-A0A8J3ETV0-F1
#
_cell.length_a   1.000
_cell.length_b   1.000
_cell.length_c   1.000
_cell.angle_alpha   90.00
_cell.angle_beta   90.00
_cell.angle_gamma   90.00
#
_symmetry.space_group_name_H-M   'P 1'
#
loop_
_entity.id
_entity.type
_entity.pdbx_description
1 polymer ?
#
loop_
_entity_poly.entity_id
_entity_poly.type
_entity_poly.pdbx_seq_one_letter_code
_entity_poly.pdbx_strand_id
1 'polypeptide(L)' 'MRTVELTVPQTRTDDLLDELDALEPAGLRLQRDGSLLPPGDVVTLQITNEQLGAVMQIADRYAWVSRVGFRWRPRSRSA' A
#
# COMPACT_ATOMS: atom_id res chain seq x y z
N MET A 1 -13.35 -4.38 -9.47
CA MET A 1 -11.91 -4.62 -9.22
C MET A 1 -11.19 -3.29 -9.30
N ARG A 2 -10.21 -3.07 -8.43
CA ARG A 2 -9.42 -1.83 -8.35
C ARG A 2 -7.95 -2.16 -8.20
N THR A 3 -7.11 -1.27 -8.71
CA THR A 3 -5.66 -1.32 -8.50
C THR A 3 -5.28 -0.28 -7.45
N VAL A 4 -4.54 -0.71 -6.44
CA VAL A 4 -3.96 0.13 -5.39
C VAL A 4 -2.44 0.06 -5.52
N GLU A 5 -1.78 1.20 -5.48
CA GLU A 5 -0.32 1.30 -5.48
C GLU A 5 0.12 1.97 -4.18
N LEU A 6 1.02 1.33 -3.44
CA LEU A 6 1.53 1.80 -2.15
C LEU A 6 3.03 2.02 -2.28
N THR A 7 3.51 3.19 -1.85
CA THR A 7 4.93 3.41 -1.61
C THR A 7 5.23 3.18 -0.13
N VAL A 8 6.12 2.25 0.16
CA VAL A 8 6.42 1.76 1.51
C VAL A 8 7.93 1.83 1.75
N PRO A 9 8.39 2.30 2.91
CA PRO A 9 9.80 2.17 3.26
C PRO A 9 10.23 0.71 3.28
N GLN A 10 11.42 0.44 2.75
CA GLN A 10 11.98 -0.91 2.59
C GLN A 10 12.00 -1.70 3.90
N THR A 11 12.23 -1.02 5.03
CA THR A 11 12.27 -1.61 6.36
C THR A 11 10.93 -2.14 6.86
N ARG A 12 9.82 -1.84 6.17
CA ARG A 12 8.46 -2.23 6.54
C ARG A 12 7.74 -3.00 5.44
N THR A 13 8.39 -3.21 4.30
CA THR A 13 7.75 -3.83 3.13
C THR A 13 7.31 -5.25 3.45
N ASP A 14 8.16 -6.05 4.09
CA ASP A 14 7.87 -7.47 4.33
C ASP A 14 6.70 -7.63 5.32
N ASP A 15 6.69 -6.87 6.42
CA ASP A 15 5.56 -6.85 7.37
C ASP A 15 4.23 -6.44 6.71
N LEU A 16 4.27 -5.46 5.80
CA LEU A 16 3.10 -5.02 5.05
C LEU A 16 2.64 -6.10 4.06
N LEU A 17 3.56 -6.81 3.41
CA LEU A 17 3.22 -7.88 2.48
C LEU A 17 2.52 -9.04 3.20
N ASP A 18 3.00 -9.43 4.38
CA ASP A 18 2.38 -10.48 5.17
C ASP A 18 0.93 -10.14 5.55
N GLU A 19 0.65 -8.89 5.96
CA GLU A 19 -0.71 -8.45 6.26
C GLU A 19 -1.60 -8.33 5.02
N LEU A 20 -1.04 -7.92 3.88
CA LEU A 20 -1.80 -7.82 2.63
C LEU A 20 -2.10 -9.18 2.02
N ASP A 21 -1.21 -10.16 2.15
CA ASP A 21 -1.40 -11.51 1.64
C ASP A 21 -2.55 -12.22 2.38
N ALA A 22 -2.72 -11.95 3.68
CA ALA A 22 -3.85 -12.43 4.48
C ALA A 22 -5.23 -11.94 3.99
N LEU A 23 -5.28 -10.91 3.15
CA LEU A 23 -6.51 -10.45 2.51
C LEU A 23 -6.85 -11.20 1.22
N GLU A 24 -5.96 -12.09 0.75
CA GLU A 24 -6.08 -12.84 -0.50
C GLU A 24 -6.41 -11.91 -1.69
N PRO A 25 -5.53 -10.93 -2.02
CA PRO A 25 -5.76 -10.04 -3.14
C PRO A 25 -5.76 -10.84 -4.45
N ALA A 26 -6.55 -10.38 -5.42
CA ALA A 26 -6.59 -11.00 -6.76
C ALA A 26 -5.24 -10.93 -7.49
N GLY A 27 -4.36 -10.01 -7.06
CA GLY A 27 -2.99 -9.94 -7.52
C GLY A 27 -2.15 -9.06 -6.61
N LEU A 28 -0.90 -9.44 -6.39
CA LEU A 28 0.08 -8.70 -5.62
C LEU A 28 1.39 -8.65 -6.41
N ARG A 29 1.98 -7.46 -6.54
CA ARG A 29 3.29 -7.26 -7.16
C ARG A 29 4.13 -6.33 -6.30
N LEU A 30 5.37 -6.72 -6.07
CA LEU A 30 6.38 -5.91 -5.41
C LEU A 30 7.42 -5.43 -6.43
N GLN A 31 7.76 -4.14 -6.35
CA GLN A 31 8.91 -3.55 -7.02
C GLN A 31 9.81 -2.93 -5.95
N ARG A 32 10.96 -3.56 -5.71
CA ARG A 32 11.99 -3.03 -4.81
C ARG A 32 12.60 -1.75 -5.38
N ASP A 33 12.82 -0.76 -4.51
CA ASP A 33 13.33 0.58 -4.91
C ASP A 33 12.50 1.23 -6.04
N GLY A 34 11.19 0.95 -6.06
CA GLY A 34 10.29 1.37 -7.14
C GLY A 34 9.94 2.86 -7.15
N SER A 35 10.18 3.57 -6.04
CA SER A 35 9.94 4.99 -5.90
C SER A 35 11.19 5.72 -5.45
N LEU A 36 11.51 6.84 -6.11
CA LEU A 36 12.61 7.73 -5.72
C LEU A 36 12.17 8.85 -4.78
N LEU A 37 10.89 9.25 -4.83
CA LEU A 37 10.35 10.33 -4.01
C LEU A 37 8.88 10.08 -3.63
N PRO A 38 8.61 9.60 -2.41
CA PRO A 38 9.59 9.26 -1.38
C PRO A 38 10.34 7.94 -1.71
N PRO A 39 11.57 7.73 -1.21
CA PRO A 39 12.36 6.55 -1.52
C PRO A 39 11.75 5.28 -0.89
N GLY A 40 11.47 4.26 -1.69
CA GLY A 40 10.93 3.02 -1.12
C GLY A 40 10.47 2.02 -2.17
N ASP A 41 9.95 0.92 -1.65
CA ASP A 41 9.36 -0.14 -2.45
C ASP A 41 7.95 0.27 -2.89
N VAL A 42 7.56 -0.20 -4.07
CA VAL A 42 6.22 -0.01 -4.62
C VAL A 42 5.49 -1.35 -4.59
N VAL A 43 4.36 -1.39 -3.89
CA VAL A 43 3.48 -2.56 -3.82
C VAL A 43 2.22 -2.25 -4.60
N THR A 44 1.96 -3.04 -5.65
CA THR A 44 0.75 -2.94 -6.47
C THR A 44 -0.18 -4.10 -6.14
N LEU A 45 -1.43 -3.79 -5.79
CA LEU A 45 -2.46 -4.74 -5.41
C LEU A 45 -3.64 -4.65 -6.37
N GLN A 46 -4.18 -5.79 -6.77
CA GLN A 46 -5.47 -5.90 -7.43
C GLN A 46 -6.48 -6.46 -6.42
N ILE A 47 -7.50 -5.67 -6.12
CA ILE A 47 -8.46 -5.98 -5.04
C ILE A 47 -9.90 -5.75 -5.46
N THR A 48 -10.82 -6.35 -4.72
CA THR A 48 -12.25 -6.03 -4.81
C THR A 48 -12.57 -4.70 -4.12
N ASN A 49 -13.78 -4.19 -4.32
CA ASN A 49 -14.22 -2.99 -3.59
C ASN A 49 -14.37 -3.24 -2.09
N GLU A 50 -14.69 -4.48 -1.70
CA GLU A 50 -14.89 -4.89 -0.29
C GLU A 50 -13.56 -4.89 0.47
N GLN A 51 -12.48 -5.32 -0.18
CA GLN A 51 -11.12 -5.34 0.38
C GLN A 51 -10.52 -3.92 0.54
N LEU A 52 -11.02 -2.91 -0.18
CA LEU A 52 -10.44 -1.56 -0.19
C LEU A 52 -10.34 -0.95 1.21
N GLY A 53 -11.35 -1.14 2.05
CA GLY A 53 -11.35 -0.61 3.42
C GLY A 53 -10.21 -1.20 4.26
N ALA A 54 -10.02 -2.52 4.20
CA ALA A 54 -8.97 -3.22 4.92
C ALA A 54 -7.57 -2.83 4.41
N VAL A 55 -7.39 -2.79 3.08
CA VAL A 55 -6.12 -2.36 2.46
C VAL A 55 -5.75 -0.94 2.87
N MET A 56 -6.71 -0.01 2.93
CA MET A 56 -6.45 1.36 3.35
C MET A 56 -6.06 1.45 4.84
N GLN A 57 -6.63 0.60 5.71
CA GLN A 57 -6.24 0.54 7.12
C GLN A 57 -4.83 -0.01 7.31
N ILE A 58 -4.46 -1.04 6.56
CA ILE A 58 -3.09 -1.58 6.56
C ILE A 58 -2.13 -0.52 6.02
N ALA A 59 -2.46 0.11 4.89
CA ALA A 59 -1.64 1.15 4.29
C ALA A 59 -1.39 2.34 5.23
N ASP A 60 -2.38 2.78 6.02
CA ASP A 60 -2.21 3.87 7.00
C ASP A 60 -1.18 3.54 8.09
N ARG A 61 -0.99 2.25 8.41
CA ARG A 61 -0.02 1.80 9.42
C ARG A 61 1.42 1.76 8.90
N TYR A 62 1.59 1.42 7.61
CA TYR A 62 2.90 1.06 7.05
C TYR A 62 3.39 1.99 5.93
N ALA A 63 2.49 2.47 5.06
CA ALA A 63 2.83 3.17 3.83
C ALA A 63 2.98 4.68 4.05
N TRP A 64 3.83 5.29 3.24
CA TRP A 64 4.01 6.75 3.24
C TRP A 64 3.01 7.44 2.32
N VAL A 65 2.72 6.81 1.18
CA VAL A 65 1.83 7.33 0.15
C VAL A 65 1.09 6.17 -0.49
N SER A 66 -0.21 6.31 -0.68
CA SER A 66 -1.03 5.38 -1.45
C SER A 66 -1.69 6.10 -2.63
N ARG A 67 -1.63 5.49 -3.81
CA ARG A 67 -2.28 5.96 -5.03
C ARG A 67 -3.36 4.94 -5.42
N VAL A 68 -4.63 5.38 -5.36
CA VAL A 68 -5.80 4.53 -5.66
C VAL A 68 -6.66 5.22 -6.71
N GLY A 69 -6.20 5.40 -7.95
CA GLY A 69 -6.97 6.15 -8.98
C GLY A 69 -7.50 7.54 -8.53
N PHE A 70 -7.02 8.04 -7.39
CA PHE A 70 -7.50 9.17 -6.61
C PHE A 70 -6.36 9.50 -5.64
N ARG A 71 -6.08 10.79 -5.47
CA ARG A 71 -4.98 11.30 -4.65
C ARG A 71 -5.41 11.29 -3.19
N TRP A 72 -5.02 10.26 -2.45
CA TRP A 72 -5.16 10.24 -1.00
C TRP A 72 -3.96 10.97 -0.35
N ARG A 73 -4.23 11.77 0.67
CA ARG A 73 -3.18 12.34 1.54
C ARG A 73 -3.35 11.69 2.92
N PRO A 74 -2.28 11.12 3.50
CA PRO A 74 -2.36 10.62 4.87
C PRO A 74 -2.78 11.76 5.81
N ARG A 75 -3.64 11.44 6.79
CA ARG A 75 -3.87 12.36 7.90
C ARG A 75 -2.54 12.50 8.63
N SER A 76 -1.96 13.69 8.54
CA SER A 76 -0.86 14.09 9.41
C SER A 76 -1.26 13.78 10.85
N ARG A 77 -0.52 12.89 11.52
CA ARG A 77 -0.61 12.75 12.98
C ARG A 77 -0.28 14.12 13.55
N SER A 78 -1.30 14.84 14.01
CA SER A 78 -1.12 15.97 14.91
C SER A 78 -0.52 15.39 16.18
N ALA A 79 0.74 15.70 16.42
CA ALA A 79 1.39 15.54 17.72
C ALA A 79 0.79 16.54 18.72
#